data_AF-A0A8H5EYW5-F1
#
_entry.id   AF-A0A8H5EYW5-F1
#
_cell.length_a   1.000
_cell.length_b   1.000
_cell.length_c   1.000
_cell.angle_alpha   90.00
_cell.angle_beta   90.00
_cell.angle_gamma   90.00
#
_symmetry.space_group_name_H-M   'P 1'
#
loop_
_entity.id
_entity.type
_entity.pdbx_description
1 polymer ?
#
loop_
_entity_poly.entity_id
_entity_poly.type
_entity_poly.pdbx_seq_one_letter_code
_entity_poly.pdbx_strand_id
1 'polypeptide(L)'
;MMVKVFEEEDDFSDSDEEYTSTDEDPSASKLGTKGKSWTLREVKREFLRDFKPSARETQAQTKIEHIKMEGALANIDKYNSQFKRYADDTGYNDKALMKYYRKGLPRGLVDQISYLSTQPRNLAALQKAAVNNT
;
A
#
# COMPACT_ATOMS: atom_id res chain seq x y z
N MET A 1 17.91 -12.51 58.01
CA MET A 1 18.33 -12.56 56.60
C MET A 1 17.32 -11.80 55.78
N MET A 2 17.70 -10.59 55.33
CA MET A 2 16.90 -9.74 54.45
C MET A 2 17.11 -10.21 53.02
N VAL A 3 16.04 -10.69 52.37
CA VAL A 3 16.00 -10.86 50.92
C VAL A 3 15.19 -9.70 50.36
N LYS A 4 15.88 -8.90 49.56
CA LYS A 4 15.42 -7.66 48.95
C LYS A 4 14.32 -7.97 47.94
N VAL A 5 13.23 -7.22 48.06
CA VAL A 5 12.23 -7.00 47.01
C VAL A 5 12.95 -6.32 45.85
N PHE A 6 12.98 -6.96 44.69
CA PHE A 6 13.40 -6.35 43.43
C PHE A 6 12.12 -5.81 42.78
N GLU A 7 11.87 -4.51 42.97
CA GLU A 7 11.00 -3.73 42.09
C GLU A 7 11.86 -3.41 40.84
N GLU A 8 11.57 -4.09 39.73
CA GLU A 8 12.03 -3.65 38.41
C GLU A 8 11.12 -2.49 37.99
N GLU A 9 11.57 -1.28 38.26
CA GLU A 9 11.05 -0.09 37.59
C GLU A 9 11.68 -0.08 36.19
N ASP A 10 10.88 -0.46 35.19
CA ASP A 10 11.17 -0.20 33.79
C ASP A 10 11.18 1.33 33.58
N ASP A 11 12.36 1.90 33.70
CA ASP A 11 12.70 3.28 33.37
C ASP A 11 12.64 3.44 31.84
N PHE A 12 11.42 3.47 31.30
CA PHE A 12 11.14 3.83 29.92
C PHE A 12 11.37 5.34 29.79
N SER A 13 12.65 5.71 29.72
CA SER A 13 13.10 7.03 29.32
C SER A 13 12.57 7.31 27.92
N ASP A 14 11.46 8.04 27.86
CA ASP A 14 10.93 8.70 26.68
C ASP A 14 11.95 9.76 26.25
N SER A 15 13.00 9.28 25.57
CA SER A 15 13.98 10.14 24.93
C SER A 15 13.27 10.80 23.75
N ASP A 16 12.79 12.02 23.98
CA ASP A 16 12.40 12.99 22.96
C ASP A 16 13.56 13.15 21.95
N GLU A 17 13.63 12.26 20.96
CA GLU A 17 14.50 12.45 19.81
C GLU A 17 13.93 13.61 18.99
N GLU A 18 14.47 14.78 19.26
CA GLU A 18 14.33 16.02 18.51
C GLU A 18 14.76 15.79 17.05
N TYR A 19 13.79 15.48 16.18
CA TYR A 19 13.98 15.44 14.73
C TYR A 19 14.32 16.85 14.23
N THR A 20 15.61 17.20 14.21
CA THR A 20 16.11 18.38 13.50
C THR A 20 16.22 18.07 12.01
N SER A 21 15.09 18.13 11.30
CA SER A 21 15.10 18.10 9.83
C SER A 21 15.67 19.43 9.33
N THR A 22 16.99 19.46 9.12
CA THR A 22 17.69 20.54 8.41
C THR A 22 17.82 20.16 6.94
N ASP A 23 16.71 20.19 6.23
CA ASP A 23 16.69 20.24 4.76
C ASP A 23 15.70 21.34 4.35
N GLU A 24 16.08 22.59 4.63
CA GLU A 24 15.42 23.75 4.05
C GLU A 24 15.77 23.79 2.56
N ASP A 25 14.87 23.29 1.72
CA ASP A 25 14.87 23.55 0.28
C ASP A 25 14.61 25.06 0.06
N PRO A 26 15.61 25.83 -0.43
CA PRO A 26 15.46 27.27 -0.62
C PRO A 26 14.49 27.64 -1.76
N SER A 27 13.91 26.65 -2.45
CA SER A 27 12.90 26.86 -3.49
C SER A 27 11.46 26.94 -2.97
N ALA A 28 11.22 27.03 -1.66
CA ALA A 28 9.95 27.50 -1.10
C ALA A 28 9.79 29.02 -1.33
N SER A 29 9.83 29.46 -2.59
CA SER A 29 9.64 30.84 -2.98
C SER A 29 8.22 31.28 -2.65
N LYS A 30 8.08 31.95 -1.50
CA LYS A 30 7.02 32.90 -1.15
C LYS A 30 5.63 32.54 -1.68
N LEU A 31 4.91 31.70 -0.94
CA LEU A 31 3.44 31.82 -0.86
C LEU A 31 3.10 33.14 -0.17
N GLY A 32 3.18 34.23 -0.93
CA GLY A 32 2.72 35.53 -0.50
C GLY A 32 1.22 35.48 -0.27
N THR A 33 0.78 35.37 0.98
CA THR A 33 -0.60 35.66 1.38
C THR A 33 -0.60 35.89 2.88
N LYS A 34 -1.32 36.91 3.35
CA LYS A 34 -1.71 37.06 4.75
C LYS A 34 -2.54 35.82 5.13
N GLY A 35 -1.87 34.75 5.55
CA GLY A 35 -2.42 33.40 5.53
C GLY A 35 -3.25 33.11 6.76
N LYS A 36 -4.51 32.71 6.57
CA LYS A 36 -5.25 31.93 7.58
C LYS A 36 -4.35 30.77 8.02
N SER A 37 -4.09 30.61 9.31
CA SER A 37 -3.43 29.42 9.82
C SER A 37 -4.42 28.26 9.70
N TRP A 38 -4.14 27.31 8.82
CA TRP A 38 -4.95 26.10 8.72
C TRP A 38 -4.52 25.13 9.81
N THR A 39 -5.48 24.56 10.53
CA THR A 39 -5.21 23.39 11.36
C THR A 39 -5.07 22.14 10.50
N LEU A 40 -4.30 21.15 10.95
CA LEU A 40 -4.16 19.86 10.25
C LEU A 40 -5.54 19.18 10.01
N ARG A 41 -6.50 19.42 10.90
CA ARG A 41 -7.87 18.93 10.78
C ARG A 41 -8.60 19.55 9.59
N GLU A 42 -8.41 20.84 9.35
CA GLU A 42 -9.01 21.55 8.21
C GLU A 42 -8.39 21.11 6.90
N VAL A 43 -7.06 20.95 6.85
CA VAL A 43 -6.35 20.42 5.68
C VAL A 43 -6.86 19.02 5.34
N LYS A 44 -6.95 18.12 6.33
CA LYS A 44 -7.44 16.75 6.12
C LYS A 44 -8.88 16.73 5.62
N ARG A 45 -9.75 17.59 6.17
CA ARG A 45 -11.15 17.67 5.75
C ARG A 45 -11.29 18.12 4.30
N GLU A 46 -10.58 19.17 3.91
CA GLU A 46 -10.63 19.71 2.54
C GLU A 46 -10.01 18.73 1.54
N PHE A 47 -8.86 18.13 1.89
CA PHE A 47 -8.26 17.07 1.07
C PHE A 47 -9.22 15.89 0.86
N LEU A 48 -9.85 15.40 1.93
CA LEU A 48 -10.83 14.32 1.80
C LEU A 48 -12.09 14.76 1.05
N ARG A 49 -12.46 16.04 1.04
CA ARG A 49 -13.61 16.48 0.23
C ARG A 49 -13.28 16.36 -1.26
N ASP A 50 -12.08 16.79 -1.65
CA ASP A 50 -11.72 16.95 -3.05
C ASP A 50 -11.11 15.67 -3.65
N PHE A 51 -10.50 14.81 -2.82
CA PHE A 51 -9.77 13.61 -3.26
C PHE A 51 -10.35 12.29 -2.74
N LYS A 52 -11.58 12.28 -2.22
CA LYS A 52 -12.21 11.01 -1.82
C LYS A 52 -12.47 10.14 -3.05
N PRO A 53 -12.09 8.85 -3.02
CA PRO A 53 -12.45 7.92 -4.07
C PRO A 53 -13.97 7.83 -4.20
N SER A 54 -14.45 7.71 -5.43
CA SER A 54 -15.85 7.42 -5.71
C SER A 54 -16.28 6.10 -5.05
N ALA A 55 -17.59 5.93 -4.87
CA ALA A 55 -18.14 4.67 -4.34
C ALA A 55 -17.74 3.46 -5.20
N ARG A 56 -17.67 3.65 -6.52
CA ARG A 56 -17.21 2.64 -7.49
C ARG A 56 -15.74 2.29 -7.27
N GLU A 57 -14.87 3.30 -7.17
CA GLU A 57 -13.45 3.07 -6.90
C GLU A 57 -13.25 2.35 -5.57
N THR A 58 -13.93 2.79 -4.51
CA THR A 58 -13.85 2.15 -3.18
C THR A 58 -14.27 0.68 -3.23
N GLN A 59 -15.34 0.38 -3.98
CA GLN A 59 -15.80 -0.99 -4.17
C GLN A 59 -14.78 -1.82 -4.95
N ALA A 60 -14.24 -1.28 -6.04
CA ALA A 60 -13.24 -1.97 -6.86
C ALA A 60 -11.95 -2.23 -6.07
N GLN A 61 -11.49 -1.25 -5.29
CA GLN A 61 -10.35 -1.38 -4.39
C GLN A 61 -10.60 -2.50 -3.38
N THR A 62 -11.73 -2.48 -2.67
CA THR A 62 -12.12 -3.56 -1.76
C THR A 62 -12.09 -4.93 -2.43
N LYS A 63 -12.57 -5.04 -3.69
CA LYS A 63 -12.56 -6.29 -4.44
C LYS A 63 -11.15 -6.75 -4.82
N ILE A 64 -10.28 -5.85 -5.25
CA ILE A 64 -8.87 -6.15 -5.56
C ILE A 64 -8.11 -6.63 -4.32
N GLU A 65 -8.39 -6.08 -3.14
CA GLU A 65 -7.65 -6.44 -1.93
C GLU A 65 -7.95 -7.86 -1.41
N HIS A 66 -9.12 -8.38 -1.78
CA HIS A 66 -9.66 -9.64 -1.28
C HIS A 66 -9.78 -10.73 -2.36
N ILE A 67 -9.55 -10.42 -3.63
CA ILE A 67 -9.62 -11.42 -4.70
C ILE A 67 -8.46 -12.43 -4.55
N LYS A 68 -8.81 -13.71 -4.61
CA LYS A 68 -7.86 -14.82 -4.54
C LYS A 68 -8.08 -15.79 -5.70
N MET A 69 -7.00 -16.40 -6.17
CA MET A 69 -7.00 -17.46 -7.17
C MET A 69 -7.34 -18.79 -6.48
N GLU A 70 -8.62 -18.95 -6.11
CA GLU A 70 -9.15 -20.13 -5.42
C GLU A 70 -10.60 -20.40 -5.85
N GLY A 71 -11.09 -21.62 -5.58
CA GLY A 71 -12.48 -22.01 -5.88
C GLY A 71 -12.86 -21.78 -7.34
N ALA A 72 -13.87 -20.94 -7.59
CA ALA A 72 -14.32 -20.57 -8.94
C ALA A 72 -13.26 -19.85 -9.78
N LEU A 73 -12.21 -19.29 -9.15
CA LEU A 73 -11.09 -18.59 -9.78
C LEU A 73 -9.79 -19.41 -9.75
N ALA A 74 -9.84 -20.73 -9.53
CA ALA A 74 -8.65 -21.58 -9.51
C ALA A 74 -7.88 -21.60 -10.85
N ASN A 75 -8.52 -21.25 -11.96
CA ASN A 75 -7.88 -21.10 -13.25
C ASN A 75 -7.33 -19.67 -13.42
N ILE A 76 -6.08 -19.55 -13.89
CA ILE A 76 -5.37 -18.28 -14.00
C ILE A 76 -6.03 -17.30 -14.98
N ASP A 77 -6.64 -17.77 -16.07
CA ASP A 77 -7.33 -16.93 -17.04
C ASP A 77 -8.59 -16.30 -16.44
N LYS A 78 -9.34 -17.08 -15.65
CA LYS A 78 -10.51 -16.59 -14.91
C LYS A 78 -10.10 -15.57 -13.85
N TYR A 79 -9.04 -15.85 -13.10
CA TYR A 79 -8.48 -14.93 -12.12
C TYR A 79 -8.03 -13.62 -12.79
N ASN A 80 -7.25 -13.69 -13.87
CA ASN A 80 -6.78 -12.53 -14.63
C ASN A 80 -7.93 -11.66 -15.14
N SER A 81 -8.97 -12.30 -15.68
CA SER A 81 -10.15 -11.61 -16.20
C SER A 81 -10.89 -10.85 -15.10
N GLN A 82 -11.09 -11.47 -13.93
CA GLN A 82 -11.75 -10.82 -12.79
C GLN A 82 -10.88 -9.74 -12.15
N PHE A 83 -9.57 -10.00 -12.01
CA PHE A 83 -8.62 -9.03 -11.49
C PHE A 83 -8.61 -7.77 -12.36
N LYS A 84 -8.51 -7.93 -13.69
CA LYS A 84 -8.53 -6.81 -14.63
C LYS A 84 -9.82 -5.99 -14.51
N ARG A 85 -10.97 -6.65 -14.42
CA ARG A 85 -12.27 -5.97 -14.27
C ARG A 85 -12.31 -5.02 -13.07
N TYR A 86 -11.71 -5.40 -11.95
CA TYR A 86 -11.62 -4.51 -10.79
C TYR A 86 -10.49 -3.48 -10.95
N ALA A 87 -9.35 -3.87 -11.52
CA ALA A 87 -8.19 -2.99 -11.72
C ALA A 87 -8.56 -1.72 -12.49
N ASP A 88 -9.32 -1.88 -13.58
CA ASP A 88 -9.77 -0.79 -14.45
C ASP A 88 -10.56 0.29 -13.67
N ASP A 89 -11.19 -0.09 -12.55
CA ASP A 89 -12.04 0.78 -11.73
C ASP A 89 -11.35 1.29 -10.46
N THR A 90 -10.11 0.89 -10.16
CA THR A 90 -9.44 1.25 -8.88
C THR A 90 -8.70 2.58 -8.89
N GLY A 91 -8.28 3.05 -10.07
CA GLY A 91 -7.33 4.16 -10.20
C GLY A 91 -5.90 3.82 -9.74
N TYR A 92 -5.59 2.54 -9.49
CA TYR A 92 -4.27 2.12 -9.04
C TYR A 92 -3.23 2.13 -10.16
N ASN A 93 -1.98 2.46 -9.80
CA ASN A 93 -0.84 2.30 -10.68
C ASN A 93 -0.35 0.84 -10.71
N ASP A 94 0.52 0.53 -11.67
CA ASP A 94 1.07 -0.82 -11.85
C ASP A 94 1.74 -1.39 -10.61
N LYS A 95 2.46 -0.58 -9.82
CA LYS A 95 3.10 -1.07 -8.59
C LYS A 95 2.08 -1.56 -7.58
N ALA A 96 1.01 -0.80 -7.36
CA ALA A 96 -0.08 -1.18 -6.48
C ALA A 96 -0.80 -2.43 -7.01
N LEU A 97 -1.12 -2.46 -8.31
CA LEU A 97 -1.77 -3.61 -8.93
C LEU A 97 -0.92 -4.88 -8.83
N MET A 98 0.40 -4.80 -9.07
CA MET A 98 1.31 -5.95 -8.92
C MET A 98 1.34 -6.47 -7.49
N LYS A 99 1.33 -5.58 -6.48
CA LYS A 99 1.29 -5.96 -5.06
C LYS A 99 0.04 -6.79 -4.75
N TYR A 100 -1.13 -6.30 -5.15
CA TYR A 100 -2.40 -7.00 -4.88
C TYR A 100 -2.55 -8.26 -5.74
N TYR A 101 -2.07 -8.25 -6.97
CA TYR A 101 -2.04 -9.43 -7.82
C TYR A 101 -1.25 -10.57 -7.16
N ARG A 102 -0.02 -10.29 -6.71
CA ARG A 102 0.80 -11.29 -5.98
C ARG A 102 0.12 -11.79 -4.71
N LYS A 103 -0.57 -10.91 -3.96
CA LYS A 103 -1.30 -11.28 -2.74
C LYS A 103 -2.46 -12.25 -3.02
N GLY A 104 -3.07 -12.17 -4.19
CA GLY A 104 -4.17 -13.05 -4.58
C GLY A 104 -3.75 -14.38 -5.21
N LEU A 105 -2.48 -14.53 -5.62
CA LEU A 105 -1.96 -15.78 -6.18
C LEU A 105 -1.65 -16.82 -5.08
N PRO A 106 -1.69 -18.13 -5.40
CA PRO A 106 -1.22 -19.16 -4.49
C PRO A 106 0.29 -19.03 -4.25
N ARG A 107 0.73 -19.29 -3.02
CA ARG A 107 2.13 -19.09 -2.59
C ARG A 107 3.15 -19.77 -3.50
N GLY A 108 2.89 -21.02 -3.91
CA GLY A 108 3.80 -21.76 -4.80
C GLY A 108 4.05 -21.04 -6.13
N LEU A 109 3.01 -20.44 -6.72
CA LEU A 109 3.13 -19.69 -7.97
C LEU A 109 3.89 -18.37 -7.76
N VAL A 110 3.67 -17.69 -6.63
CA VAL A 110 4.42 -16.48 -6.27
C VAL A 110 5.90 -16.78 -6.11
N ASP A 111 6.23 -17.89 -5.44
CA ASP A 111 7.61 -18.33 -5.23
C ASP A 111 8.28 -18.62 -6.59
N GLN A 112 7.63 -19.39 -7.47
CA GLN A 112 8.12 -19.66 -8.83
C GLN A 112 8.42 -18.38 -9.63
N ILE A 113 7.50 -17.42 -9.61
CA ILE A 113 7.69 -16.11 -10.28
C ILE A 113 8.85 -15.34 -9.64
N SER A 114 9.02 -15.44 -8.33
CA SER A 114 10.09 -14.75 -7.59
C SER A 114 11.48 -15.32 -7.89
N TYR A 115 11.57 -16.60 -8.28
CA TYR A 115 12.81 -17.24 -8.70
C TYR A 115 13.17 -17.04 -10.19
N LEU A 116 12.34 -16.34 -10.97
CA LEU A 116 12.67 -16.02 -12.35
C LEU A 116 13.90 -15.11 -12.43
N SER A 117 14.82 -15.42 -13.35
CA SER A 117 16.03 -14.61 -13.61
C SER A 117 15.69 -13.18 -14.00
N THR A 118 14.55 -12.98 -14.66
CA THR A 118 14.03 -11.67 -15.04
C THR A 118 12.75 -11.39 -14.29
N GLN A 119 12.81 -10.47 -13.33
CA GLN A 119 11.62 -10.07 -12.57
C GLN A 119 10.66 -9.24 -13.43
N PRO A 120 9.35 -9.52 -13.36
CA PRO A 120 8.35 -8.71 -14.05
C PRO A 120 8.34 -7.28 -13.50
N ARG A 121 8.37 -6.28 -14.40
CA ARG A 121 8.46 -4.85 -14.06
C ARG A 121 7.11 -4.12 -14.08
N ASN A 122 6.08 -4.76 -14.62
CA ASN A 122 4.72 -4.23 -14.73
C ASN A 122 3.70 -5.37 -14.59
N LEU A 123 2.43 -5.01 -14.48
CA LEU A 123 1.34 -5.98 -14.29
C LEU A 123 1.26 -6.98 -15.45
N ALA A 124 1.42 -6.52 -16.69
CA ALA A 124 1.33 -7.38 -17.87
C ALA A 124 2.42 -8.47 -17.90
N ALA A 125 3.67 -8.10 -17.60
CA ALA A 125 4.78 -9.05 -17.50
C ALA A 125 4.55 -10.04 -16.35
N LEU A 126 3.98 -9.58 -15.24
CA LEU A 126 3.66 -10.44 -14.09
C LEU A 126 2.55 -11.44 -14.42
N GLN A 127 1.49 -11.01 -15.10
CA GLN A 127 0.40 -11.87 -15.57
C GLN A 127 0.91 -12.92 -16.56
N LYS A 128 1.77 -12.51 -17.50
CA LYS A 128 2.41 -13.45 -18.45
C LYS A 128 3.29 -14.46 -17.71
N ALA A 129 4.06 -14.03 -16.73
CA ALA A 129 4.86 -14.93 -15.90
C ALA A 129 3.97 -15.92 -15.14
N ALA A 130 2.85 -15.47 -14.57
CA ALA A 130 1.92 -16.34 -13.86
C ALA A 130 1.35 -17.42 -14.80
N VAL A 131 0.84 -17.03 -15.97
CA VAL A 131 0.30 -17.97 -16.97
C VAL A 131 1.35 -19.00 -17.42
N ASN A 132 2.60 -18.60 -17.62
CA ASN A 132 3.67 -19.51 -18.01
C ASN A 132 4.10 -20.50 -16.91
N ASN A 133 3.72 -20.26 -15.65
CA ASN A 133 4.09 -21.08 -14.50
C ASN A 133 2.87 -21.77 -13.86
N THR A 134 1.69 -21.69 -14.47
CA THR A 134 0.47 -22.41 -14.04
C THR A 134 0.35 -23.74 -14.76
#